data_AF-A0A542EH29-F1
#
_entry.id   AF-A0A542EH29-F1
#
_cell.length_a   1.000
_cell.length_b   1.000
_cell.length_c   1.000
_cell.angle_alpha   90.00
_cell.angle_beta   90.00
_cell.angle_gamma   90.00
#
_symmetry.space_group_name_H-M   'P 1'
#
loop_
_entity.id
_entity.type
_entity.pdbx_description
1 polymer ?
#
loop_
_entity_poly.entity_id
_entity_poly.type
_entity_poly.pdbx_seq_one_letter_code
_entity_poly.pdbx_strand_id
1 'polypeptide(L)'
;MSTIDPSGAIHDAKGRFAGHVAGESSVALEAPAEQSTGDLDDLDALLAYLGEGREQEQAPPEPAAEPEPAPIEFAVGTPEFKQLEADRDALRQWGEAYANSPDGQTADALELDDHARVLRDRERSMFPPAELPTKSPWGAVQQAYQESPGIVGVHTAGHGGYKLSPERNAQVPAALRRRSGWYEEDCEAAIVTMTFPNETSRYKNVEQWRQSGARDVRDWFPDEFEKATGQTIKHGESRGRDEQTWNEHLSGNGLGEIMSPSTPDPDHPGYSTARVKVPGAGVRTYRIPDEEAAKAAAFVGTPTWGAYRPWYPPVSLAGGVDVTEPKPVEPVKPRVAGFDESKVAASKRATSDLDKRWRAHSGEVRTLREIGEQGFTGKGSMVDGSSIKHYLYVDENAYPVSKQTFEAANAPDERKPYTEALQRYQIADAKYQDAQDTSWSRIGARSQTQELAQAAREARKEYEHQLALYERSVGQQPDEQRSA
;
A
#
# COMPACT_ATOMS: atom_id res chain seq x y z
N MET A 1 11.43 3.97 8.04
CA MET A 1 12.18 3.50 6.86
C MET A 1 11.19 3.03 5.83
N SER A 2 11.58 3.05 4.56
CA SER A 2 10.75 2.50 3.49
C SER A 2 10.80 0.96 3.57
N THR A 3 9.67 0.26 3.57
CA THR A 3 9.65 -1.21 3.62
C THR A 3 9.60 -1.76 2.20
N ILE A 4 10.45 -2.73 1.88
CA ILE A 4 10.39 -3.41 0.59
C ILE A 4 9.69 -4.74 0.81
N ASP A 5 8.56 -4.95 0.15
CA ASP A 5 7.82 -6.19 0.29
C ASP A 5 8.41 -7.29 -0.65
N PRO A 6 7.96 -8.55 -0.53
CA PRO A 6 8.43 -9.65 -1.39
C PRO A 6 8.10 -9.49 -2.89
N SER A 7 7.30 -8.49 -3.28
CA SER A 7 7.02 -8.14 -4.67
C SER A 7 8.04 -7.15 -5.25
N GLY A 8 8.91 -6.57 -4.42
CA GLY A 8 9.88 -5.55 -4.81
C GLY A 8 9.36 -4.11 -4.70
N ALA A 9 8.17 -3.95 -4.11
CA ALA A 9 7.54 -2.67 -3.87
C ALA A 9 8.12 -1.99 -2.62
N ILE A 10 8.57 -0.75 -2.76
CA ILE A 10 9.01 0.15 -1.70
C ILE A 10 7.74 0.81 -1.13
N HIS A 11 7.56 0.81 0.18
CA HIS A 11 6.46 1.47 0.88
C HIS A 11 7.02 2.51 1.85
N ASP A 12 6.33 3.61 2.10
CA ASP A 12 6.70 4.60 3.10
C ASP A 12 6.52 4.07 4.55
N ALA A 13 6.89 4.88 5.54
CA ALA A 13 6.78 4.52 6.96
C ALA A 13 5.32 4.31 7.45
N LYS A 14 4.32 4.57 6.60
CA LYS A 14 2.90 4.34 6.86
C LYS A 14 2.35 3.15 6.04
N GLY A 15 3.21 2.40 5.35
CA GLY A 15 2.83 1.25 4.52
C GLY A 15 2.33 1.60 3.13
N ARG A 16 2.38 2.88 2.71
CA ARG A 16 1.89 3.30 1.38
C ARG A 16 2.96 3.08 0.32
N PHE A 17 2.58 2.51 -0.82
CA PHE A 17 3.49 2.31 -1.94
C PHE A 17 4.22 3.60 -2.35
N ALA A 18 5.53 3.50 -2.56
CA ALA A 18 6.50 4.57 -2.76
C ALA A 18 7.52 4.29 -3.89
N GLY A 19 7.41 3.17 -4.61
CA GLY A 19 8.22 2.87 -5.81
C GLY A 19 8.62 1.40 -5.95
N HIS A 20 9.41 1.06 -6.97
CA HIS A 20 10.10 -0.23 -7.10
C HIS A 20 11.62 -0.01 -7.12
N VAL A 21 12.40 -1.04 -6.80
CA VAL A 21 13.86 -1.00 -6.97
C VAL A 21 14.21 -1.05 -8.46
N ALA A 22 14.68 0.07 -9.02
CA ALA A 22 15.36 0.07 -10.31
C ALA A 22 16.80 -0.45 -10.10
N GLY A 23 17.23 -1.41 -10.92
CA GLY A 23 18.61 -1.90 -10.91
C GLY A 23 19.59 -0.76 -11.17
N GLU A 24 20.51 -0.55 -10.24
CA GLU A 24 21.59 0.43 -10.36
C GLU A 24 22.50 0.04 -11.55
N SER A 25 22.60 0.92 -12.55
CA SER A 25 23.74 0.92 -13.47
C SER A 25 24.69 2.02 -13.00
N SER A 26 25.83 1.60 -12.46
CA SER A 26 26.91 2.49 -12.06
C SER A 26 27.60 3.06 -13.30
N VAL A 27 27.39 4.34 -13.59
CA VAL A 27 28.27 5.11 -14.48
C VAL A 27 28.79 6.32 -13.71
N ALA A 28 30.12 6.40 -13.61
CA ALA A 28 30.82 7.47 -12.96
C ALA A 28 30.61 8.80 -13.70
N LEU A 29 30.31 9.86 -12.95
CA LEU A 29 30.21 11.23 -13.45
C LEU A 29 31.61 11.78 -13.75
N GLU A 30 31.90 12.06 -15.02
CA GLU A 30 32.88 13.10 -15.39
C GLU A 30 32.13 14.38 -15.74
N ALA A 31 32.59 15.51 -15.20
CA ALA A 31 31.97 16.83 -15.31
C ALA A 31 32.11 17.43 -16.71
N PRO A 32 31.08 18.10 -17.27
CA PRO A 32 31.26 18.99 -18.41
C PRO A 32 31.40 20.46 -17.99
N ALA A 33 32.20 21.15 -18.79
CA ALA A 33 32.61 22.54 -18.66
C ALA A 33 31.48 23.55 -18.87
N GLU A 34 31.70 24.74 -18.29
CA GLU A 34 30.89 25.95 -18.32
C GLU A 34 30.24 26.25 -19.69
N GLN A 35 28.91 26.39 -19.71
CA GLN A 35 28.20 27.18 -20.73
C GLN A 35 27.13 28.09 -20.11
N SER A 36 27.28 29.36 -20.49
CA SER A 36 26.43 30.55 -20.36
C SER A 36 24.96 30.37 -19.96
N THR A 37 24.56 31.14 -18.96
CA THR A 37 23.18 31.44 -18.54
C THR A 37 22.34 31.98 -19.70
N GLY A 38 21.19 31.35 -19.97
CA GLY A 38 20.15 31.83 -20.88
C GLY A 38 18.78 31.73 -20.21
N ASP A 39 17.98 32.79 -20.39
CA ASP A 39 16.73 33.12 -19.68
C ASP A 39 15.65 32.03 -19.66
N LEU A 40 14.94 31.96 -18.52
CA LEU A 40 13.92 30.96 -18.15
C LEU A 40 12.48 31.35 -18.56
N ASP A 41 12.27 32.00 -19.71
CA ASP A 41 10.93 32.55 -20.06
C ASP A 41 10.25 31.97 -21.31
N ASP A 42 10.79 30.94 -21.98
CA ASP A 42 10.14 30.38 -23.18
C ASP A 42 9.62 28.94 -23.00
N LEU A 43 8.34 28.83 -22.61
CA LEU A 43 7.59 27.56 -22.56
C LEU A 43 7.45 26.91 -23.97
N ASP A 44 7.56 27.70 -25.04
CA ASP A 44 7.44 27.22 -26.43
C ASP A 44 8.72 26.53 -26.94
N ALA A 45 9.89 26.85 -26.38
CA ALA A 45 11.15 26.15 -26.69
C ALA A 45 11.17 24.72 -26.11
N LEU A 46 10.40 24.49 -25.03
CA LEU A 46 10.28 23.21 -24.31
C LEU A 46 9.48 22.16 -25.12
N LEU A 47 8.56 22.59 -25.98
CA LEU A 47 7.79 21.72 -26.89
C LEU A 47 8.57 21.34 -28.16
N ALA A 48 9.52 22.17 -28.60
CA ALA A 48 10.32 21.92 -29.81
C ALA A 48 11.42 20.85 -29.60
N TYR A 49 11.90 20.66 -28.37
CA TYR A 49 12.96 19.69 -28.05
C TYR A 49 12.49 18.23 -28.01
N LEU A 50 11.18 17.97 -27.90
CA LEU A 50 10.61 16.61 -27.87
C LEU A 50 10.52 15.93 -29.26
N GLY A 51 11.10 16.54 -30.31
CA GLY A 51 10.86 16.19 -31.71
C GLY A 51 11.89 15.30 -32.41
N GLU A 52 13.17 15.23 -32.02
CA GLU A 52 14.18 14.59 -32.89
C GLU A 52 15.27 13.81 -32.13
N GLY A 53 15.48 12.55 -32.55
CA GLY A 53 16.76 11.84 -32.44
C GLY A 53 16.84 10.64 -31.48
N ARG A 54 16.36 9.45 -31.89
CA ARG A 54 16.88 8.17 -31.38
C ARG A 54 17.75 7.52 -32.45
N GLU A 55 19.06 7.56 -32.29
CA GLU A 55 19.95 6.59 -32.90
C GLU A 55 20.13 5.40 -31.94
N GLN A 56 20.02 4.19 -32.50
CA GLN A 56 20.05 2.92 -31.79
C GLN A 56 21.51 2.53 -31.49
N GLU A 57 21.86 2.39 -30.22
CA GLU A 57 23.07 1.70 -29.79
C GLU A 57 22.70 0.34 -29.16
N GLN A 58 23.31 -0.73 -29.67
CA GLN A 58 23.00 -2.12 -29.34
C GLN A 58 23.48 -2.49 -27.92
N ALA A 59 22.59 -3.06 -27.11
CA ALA A 59 22.91 -3.60 -25.80
C ALA A 59 23.75 -4.90 -25.92
N PRO A 60 24.74 -5.13 -25.02
CA PRO A 60 25.50 -6.38 -24.96
C PRO A 60 24.66 -7.53 -24.38
N PRO A 61 25.02 -8.80 -24.68
CA PRO A 61 24.20 -9.96 -24.36
C PRO A 61 24.21 -10.31 -22.86
N GLU A 62 23.02 -10.64 -22.32
CA GLU A 62 22.79 -11.13 -20.95
C GLU A 62 23.50 -12.47 -20.68
N PRO A 63 24.03 -12.70 -19.45
CA PRO A 63 24.52 -14.01 -19.03
C PRO A 63 23.37 -15.00 -18.77
N ALA A 64 23.63 -16.28 -19.09
CA ALA A 64 22.67 -17.37 -19.17
C ALA A 64 21.84 -17.59 -17.90
N ALA A 65 20.51 -17.62 -18.08
CA ALA A 65 19.53 -18.00 -17.08
C ALA A 65 19.68 -19.48 -16.65
N GLU A 66 19.53 -19.74 -15.36
CA GLU A 66 19.33 -21.09 -14.81
C GLU A 66 18.03 -21.72 -15.35
N PRO A 67 17.95 -23.05 -15.51
CA PRO A 67 16.87 -23.69 -16.25
C PRO A 67 15.50 -23.49 -15.59
N GLU A 68 14.56 -22.96 -16.37
CA GLU A 68 13.16 -22.79 -15.98
C GLU A 68 12.56 -24.12 -15.51
N PRO A 69 11.77 -24.14 -14.41
CA PRO A 69 10.93 -25.28 -14.12
C PRO A 69 9.93 -25.46 -15.28
N ALA A 70 9.77 -26.70 -15.74
CA ALA A 70 8.98 -27.05 -16.92
C ALA A 70 7.61 -26.32 -16.96
N PRO A 71 7.20 -25.78 -18.11
CA PRO A 71 5.91 -25.12 -18.25
C PRO A 71 4.82 -26.14 -17.93
N ILE A 72 4.00 -25.80 -16.95
CA ILE A 72 2.76 -26.52 -16.74
C ILE A 72 1.83 -26.13 -17.90
N GLU A 73 1.70 -26.99 -18.91
CA GLU A 73 0.75 -26.78 -20.01
C GLU A 73 -0.69 -26.85 -19.48
N PHE A 74 -1.33 -25.71 -19.21
CA PHE A 74 -2.77 -25.67 -18.93
C PHE A 74 -3.52 -24.50 -19.61
N ALA A 75 -4.55 -24.91 -20.36
CA ALA A 75 -5.86 -24.32 -20.71
C ALA A 75 -6.03 -22.84 -21.13
N VAL A 76 -5.05 -21.96 -21.03
CA VAL A 76 -5.20 -20.59 -21.55
C VAL A 76 -4.99 -20.60 -23.07
N GLY A 77 -6.01 -20.21 -23.83
CA GLY A 77 -5.98 -20.18 -25.29
C GLY A 77 -6.50 -21.44 -25.99
N THR A 78 -7.00 -22.43 -25.23
CA THR A 78 -7.67 -23.59 -25.83
C THR A 78 -8.99 -23.19 -26.49
N PRO A 79 -9.45 -23.95 -27.51
CA PRO A 79 -10.74 -23.70 -28.14
C PRO A 79 -11.90 -23.65 -27.14
N GLU A 80 -11.85 -24.46 -26.08
CA GLU A 80 -12.88 -24.54 -25.06
C GLU A 80 -12.96 -23.28 -24.20
N PHE A 81 -11.81 -22.66 -23.87
CA PHE A 81 -11.76 -21.40 -23.12
C PHE A 81 -12.23 -20.22 -23.98
N LYS A 82 -11.78 -20.14 -25.25
CA LYS A 82 -12.26 -19.12 -26.20
C LYS A 82 -13.75 -19.20 -26.44
N GLN A 83 -14.31 -20.41 -26.47
CA GLN A 83 -15.75 -20.61 -26.59
C GLN A 83 -16.49 -20.13 -25.33
N LEU A 84 -15.94 -20.36 -24.14
CA LEU A 84 -16.53 -19.88 -22.89
C LEU A 84 -16.59 -18.35 -22.84
N GLU A 85 -15.53 -17.65 -23.28
CA GLU A 85 -15.53 -16.19 -23.38
C GLU A 85 -16.56 -15.67 -24.38
N ALA A 86 -16.67 -16.30 -25.55
CA ALA A 86 -17.65 -15.96 -26.56
C ALA A 86 -19.10 -16.17 -26.06
N ASP A 87 -19.34 -17.28 -25.36
CA ASP A 87 -20.66 -17.60 -24.80
C ASP A 87 -21.06 -16.59 -23.70
N ARG A 88 -20.10 -16.12 -22.89
CA ARG A 88 -20.31 -15.05 -21.88
C ARG A 88 -20.71 -13.73 -22.55
N ASP A 89 -19.98 -13.32 -23.58
CA ASP A 89 -20.24 -12.08 -24.28
C ASP A 89 -21.59 -12.12 -25.01
N ALA A 90 -21.96 -13.27 -25.57
CA ALA A 90 -23.26 -13.50 -26.18
C ALA A 90 -24.41 -13.42 -25.16
N LEU A 91 -24.26 -14.03 -23.98
CA LEU A 91 -25.25 -13.96 -22.90
C LEU A 91 -25.47 -12.51 -22.44
N ARG A 92 -24.39 -11.72 -22.34
CA ARG A 92 -24.48 -10.29 -21.98
C ARG A 92 -25.24 -9.49 -23.03
N GLN A 93 -24.89 -9.65 -24.31
CA GLN A 93 -25.57 -8.94 -25.41
C GLN A 93 -27.05 -9.29 -25.46
N TRP A 94 -27.40 -10.55 -25.20
CA TRP A 94 -28.79 -10.99 -25.12
C TRP A 94 -29.52 -10.37 -23.92
N GLY A 95 -28.89 -10.32 -22.74
CA GLY A 95 -29.47 -9.67 -21.56
C GLY A 95 -29.68 -8.16 -21.75
N GLU A 96 -28.75 -7.48 -22.43
CA GLU A 96 -28.87 -6.06 -22.78
C GLU A 96 -29.98 -5.81 -23.81
N ALA A 97 -30.10 -6.66 -24.83
CA ALA A 97 -31.17 -6.58 -25.81
C ALA A 97 -32.54 -6.83 -25.16
N TYR A 98 -32.62 -7.81 -24.25
CA TYR A 98 -33.83 -8.09 -23.47
C TYR A 98 -34.23 -6.91 -22.59
N ALA A 99 -33.29 -6.32 -21.84
CA ALA A 99 -33.55 -5.18 -20.97
C ALA A 99 -34.03 -3.91 -21.71
N ASN A 100 -33.70 -3.80 -23.00
CA ASN A 100 -34.12 -2.69 -23.87
C ASN A 100 -35.34 -3.01 -24.75
N SER A 101 -35.94 -4.20 -24.62
CA SER A 101 -37.11 -4.61 -25.39
C SER A 101 -38.41 -4.06 -24.78
N PRO A 102 -39.33 -3.47 -25.56
CA PRO A 102 -40.61 -2.96 -25.07
C PRO A 102 -41.54 -4.04 -24.50
N ASP A 103 -41.39 -5.29 -24.97
CA ASP A 103 -42.36 -6.37 -24.77
C ASP A 103 -41.84 -7.51 -23.90
N GLY A 104 -40.70 -7.33 -23.19
CA GLY A 104 -39.97 -8.35 -22.40
C GLY A 104 -40.82 -9.53 -21.93
N GLN A 105 -40.88 -10.58 -22.75
CA GLN A 105 -41.75 -11.72 -22.52
C GLN A 105 -41.12 -12.67 -21.50
N THR A 106 -41.94 -13.30 -20.68
CA THR A 106 -41.50 -14.20 -19.60
C THR A 106 -40.77 -15.45 -20.10
N ALA A 107 -41.02 -15.90 -21.33
CA ALA A 107 -40.32 -17.02 -21.95
C ALA A 107 -38.84 -16.68 -22.24
N ASP A 108 -38.58 -15.51 -22.82
CA ASP A 108 -37.21 -15.04 -23.11
C ASP A 108 -36.40 -14.84 -21.83
N ALA A 109 -37.04 -14.41 -20.73
CA ALA A 109 -36.39 -14.28 -19.42
C ALA A 109 -35.97 -15.63 -18.82
N LEU A 110 -36.80 -16.67 -18.99
CA LEU A 110 -36.50 -18.02 -18.50
C LEU A 110 -35.38 -18.67 -19.30
N GLU A 111 -35.37 -18.48 -20.63
CA GLU A 111 -34.28 -18.97 -21.48
C GLU A 111 -32.96 -18.26 -21.18
N LEU A 112 -33.00 -16.95 -20.88
CA LEU A 112 -31.83 -16.19 -20.46
C LEU A 112 -31.25 -16.72 -19.14
N ASP A 113 -32.09 -17.04 -18.16
CA ASP A 113 -31.65 -17.58 -16.87
C ASP A 113 -31.13 -19.02 -16.99
N ASP A 114 -31.74 -19.85 -17.84
CA ASP A 114 -31.26 -21.21 -18.11
C ASP A 114 -29.89 -21.20 -18.81
N HIS A 115 -29.69 -20.34 -19.82
CA HIS A 115 -28.39 -20.14 -20.45
C HIS A 115 -27.35 -19.59 -19.47
N ALA A 116 -27.73 -18.64 -18.60
CA ALA A 116 -26.86 -18.13 -17.54
C ALA A 116 -26.48 -19.22 -16.54
N ARG A 117 -27.41 -20.13 -16.19
CA ARG A 117 -27.13 -21.27 -15.32
C ARG A 117 -26.14 -22.23 -15.96
N VAL A 118 -26.35 -22.62 -17.23
CA VAL A 118 -25.44 -23.52 -17.95
C VAL A 118 -24.03 -22.93 -18.05
N LEU A 119 -23.92 -21.62 -18.29
CA LEU A 119 -22.62 -20.95 -18.33
C LEU A 119 -21.95 -20.91 -16.96
N ARG A 120 -22.69 -20.59 -15.89
CA ARG A 120 -22.17 -20.65 -14.51
C ARG A 120 -21.69 -22.05 -14.14
N ASP A 121 -22.41 -23.10 -14.53
CA ASP A 121 -22.00 -24.48 -14.26
C ASP A 121 -20.73 -24.87 -15.03
N ARG A 122 -20.61 -24.40 -16.28
CA ARG A 122 -19.41 -24.61 -17.11
C ARG A 122 -18.20 -23.84 -16.59
N GLU A 123 -18.39 -22.59 -16.15
CA GLU A 123 -17.35 -21.80 -15.48
C GLU A 123 -16.91 -22.46 -14.17
N ARG A 124 -17.87 -22.93 -13.35
CA ARG A 124 -17.57 -23.62 -12.09
C ARG A 124 -16.84 -24.94 -12.28
N SER A 125 -17.08 -25.62 -13.41
CA SER A 125 -16.36 -26.84 -13.80
C SER A 125 -14.93 -26.52 -14.25
N MET A 126 -14.75 -25.45 -15.03
CA MET A 126 -13.44 -25.01 -15.53
C MET A 126 -12.59 -24.33 -14.46
N PHE A 127 -13.23 -23.68 -13.48
CA PHE A 127 -12.62 -22.96 -12.37
C PHE A 127 -13.33 -23.35 -11.06
N PRO A 128 -13.02 -24.52 -10.49
CA PRO A 128 -13.65 -24.96 -9.25
C PRO A 128 -13.44 -23.90 -8.15
N PRO A 129 -14.45 -23.64 -7.29
CA PRO A 129 -14.30 -22.73 -6.16
C PRO A 129 -13.08 -23.16 -5.33
N ALA A 130 -12.06 -22.30 -5.29
CA ALA A 130 -10.93 -22.52 -4.40
C ALA A 130 -11.41 -22.48 -2.94
N GLU A 131 -10.78 -23.25 -2.06
CA GLU A 131 -10.90 -22.95 -0.63
C GLU A 131 -10.50 -21.50 -0.41
N LEU A 132 -11.40 -20.73 0.20
CA LEU A 132 -11.15 -19.30 0.42
C LEU A 132 -9.89 -19.15 1.30
N PRO A 133 -8.96 -18.28 0.91
CA PRO A 133 -7.70 -18.14 1.62
C PRO A 133 -7.96 -17.64 3.03
N THR A 134 -7.33 -18.28 4.01
CA THR A 134 -7.37 -17.86 5.43
C THR A 134 -6.19 -16.96 5.81
N LYS A 135 -5.22 -16.84 4.90
CA LYS A 135 -4.01 -16.02 5.03
C LYS A 135 -3.72 -15.32 3.71
N SER A 136 -3.21 -14.10 3.80
CA SER A 136 -2.72 -13.30 2.68
C SER A 136 -1.36 -12.70 3.05
N PRO A 137 -0.64 -12.07 2.09
CA PRO A 137 0.57 -11.31 2.38
C PRO A 137 0.36 -10.19 3.41
N TRP A 138 -0.86 -9.65 3.49
CA TRP A 138 -1.23 -8.57 4.40
C TRP A 138 -1.74 -9.05 5.77
N GLY A 139 -1.72 -10.37 6.02
CA GLY A 139 -2.02 -10.96 7.31
C GLY A 139 -3.15 -11.98 7.29
N ALA A 140 -3.81 -12.14 8.44
CA ALA A 140 -4.94 -13.05 8.56
C ALA A 140 -6.15 -12.47 7.81
N VAL A 141 -6.76 -13.29 6.96
CA VAL A 141 -7.95 -12.89 6.21
C VAL A 141 -9.14 -12.83 7.16
N GLN A 142 -9.78 -11.66 7.23
CA GLN A 142 -11.01 -11.46 8.01
C GLN A 142 -12.23 -11.79 7.16
N GLN A 143 -12.18 -11.47 5.86
CA GLN A 143 -13.22 -11.77 4.89
C GLN A 143 -12.60 -12.19 3.57
N ALA A 144 -13.14 -13.24 2.96
CA ALA A 144 -12.86 -13.60 1.58
C ALA A 144 -14.17 -13.91 0.88
N TYR A 145 -14.30 -13.48 -0.36
CA TYR A 145 -15.44 -13.80 -1.21
C TYR A 145 -14.95 -14.12 -2.62
N GLN A 146 -15.63 -15.06 -3.24
CA GLN A 146 -15.38 -15.37 -4.63
C GLN A 146 -16.12 -14.37 -5.50
N GLU A 147 -15.39 -13.45 -6.13
CA GLU A 147 -15.98 -12.44 -7.03
C GLU A 147 -16.39 -13.11 -8.34
N SER A 148 -15.55 -14.02 -8.83
CA SER A 148 -15.78 -14.84 -10.01
C SER A 148 -15.01 -16.16 -9.89
N PRO A 149 -15.36 -17.22 -10.63
CA PRO A 149 -14.55 -18.43 -10.67
C PRO A 149 -13.06 -18.13 -10.98
N GLY A 150 -12.19 -18.46 -10.02
CA GLY A 150 -10.74 -18.16 -10.06
C GLY A 150 -10.31 -16.77 -9.59
N ILE A 151 -11.23 -15.88 -9.17
CA ILE A 151 -10.95 -14.53 -8.68
C ILE A 151 -11.56 -14.37 -7.28
N VAL A 152 -10.72 -14.21 -6.26
CA VAL A 152 -11.14 -14.09 -4.87
C VAL A 152 -10.76 -12.73 -4.33
N GLY A 153 -11.74 -11.95 -3.87
CA GLY A 153 -11.50 -10.74 -3.09
C GLY A 153 -11.17 -11.11 -1.64
N VAL A 154 -10.17 -10.46 -1.05
CA VAL A 154 -9.81 -10.63 0.36
C VAL A 154 -9.75 -9.30 1.08
N HIS A 155 -10.16 -9.30 2.35
CA HIS A 155 -9.99 -8.19 3.27
C HIS A 155 -9.35 -8.68 4.57
N THR A 156 -8.46 -7.85 5.09
CA THR A 156 -7.73 -8.02 6.35
C THR A 156 -7.95 -6.78 7.23
N ALA A 157 -7.39 -6.77 8.44
CA ALA A 157 -7.61 -5.70 9.41
C ALA A 157 -7.18 -4.29 8.95
N GLY A 158 -6.32 -4.18 7.93
CA GLY A 158 -5.86 -2.87 7.42
C GLY A 158 -5.59 -2.79 5.92
N HIS A 159 -5.83 -3.87 5.16
CA HIS A 159 -5.63 -3.93 3.71
C HIS A 159 -6.50 -5.02 3.09
N GLY A 160 -6.45 -5.15 1.78
CA GLY A 160 -7.07 -6.24 1.05
C GLY A 160 -6.42 -6.44 -0.31
N GLY A 161 -7.17 -7.08 -1.19
CA GLY A 161 -6.77 -7.26 -2.58
C GLY A 161 -7.46 -8.43 -3.23
N TYR A 162 -6.89 -8.89 -4.34
CA TYR A 162 -7.34 -10.06 -5.07
C TYR A 162 -6.34 -11.20 -4.99
N LYS A 163 -6.86 -12.42 -4.89
CA LYS A 163 -6.15 -13.65 -5.18
C LYS A 163 -6.68 -14.25 -6.45
N LEU A 164 -5.83 -14.29 -7.48
CA LEU A 164 -6.09 -15.03 -8.70
C LEU A 164 -5.64 -16.48 -8.56
N SER A 165 -6.46 -17.40 -9.08
CA SER A 165 -6.02 -18.76 -9.35
C SER A 165 -4.88 -18.73 -10.38
N PRO A 166 -4.03 -19.77 -10.45
CA PRO A 166 -2.96 -19.84 -11.46
C PRO A 166 -3.44 -19.58 -12.89
N GLU A 167 -4.63 -20.07 -13.24
CA GLU A 167 -5.24 -19.97 -14.56
C GLU A 167 -5.68 -18.54 -14.89
N ARG A 168 -6.29 -17.84 -13.92
CA ARG A 168 -6.63 -16.42 -14.07
C ARG A 168 -5.36 -15.57 -14.08
N ASN A 169 -4.38 -15.88 -13.23
CA ASN A 169 -3.13 -15.14 -13.19
C ASN A 169 -2.35 -15.23 -14.51
N ALA A 170 -2.41 -16.37 -15.20
CA ALA A 170 -1.80 -16.56 -16.51
C ALA A 170 -2.41 -15.69 -17.62
N GLN A 171 -3.65 -15.23 -17.48
CA GLN A 171 -4.31 -14.34 -18.44
C GLN A 171 -3.90 -12.87 -18.25
N VAL A 172 -3.35 -12.50 -17.08
CA VAL A 172 -2.77 -11.17 -16.88
C VAL A 172 -1.55 -11.01 -17.79
N PRO A 173 -1.40 -9.87 -18.52
CA PRO A 173 -0.24 -9.61 -19.36
C PRO A 173 1.07 -9.82 -18.59
N ALA A 174 2.06 -10.44 -19.24
CA ALA A 174 3.28 -10.88 -18.57
C ALA A 174 4.00 -9.75 -17.80
N ALA A 175 4.04 -8.53 -18.36
CA ALA A 175 4.66 -7.38 -17.72
C ALA A 175 3.94 -6.91 -16.44
N LEU A 176 2.65 -7.20 -16.27
CA LEU A 176 1.82 -6.82 -15.11
C LEU A 176 1.52 -8.01 -14.19
N ARG A 177 2.02 -9.20 -14.52
CA ARG A 177 1.66 -10.43 -13.81
C ARG A 177 2.44 -10.55 -12.51
N ARG A 178 1.72 -10.70 -11.39
CA ARG A 178 2.36 -10.99 -10.09
C ARG A 178 2.55 -12.49 -9.94
N ARG A 179 3.78 -12.94 -9.70
CA ARG A 179 4.12 -14.38 -9.62
C ARG A 179 3.34 -15.10 -8.52
N SER A 180 3.06 -14.42 -7.42
CA SER A 180 2.29 -14.96 -6.29
C SER A 180 0.79 -15.09 -6.59
N GLY A 181 0.30 -14.42 -7.63
CA GLY A 181 -1.12 -14.24 -7.96
C GLY A 181 -1.90 -13.41 -6.92
N TRP A 182 -1.21 -12.77 -5.98
CA TRP A 182 -1.79 -11.77 -5.08
C TRP A 182 -1.62 -10.39 -5.69
N TYR A 183 -2.68 -9.58 -5.60
CA TYR A 183 -2.75 -8.22 -6.11
C TYR A 183 -3.32 -7.32 -5.02
N GLU A 184 -2.51 -6.39 -4.52
CA GLU A 184 -2.83 -5.39 -3.50
C GLU A 184 -3.98 -4.44 -3.92
N GLU A 185 -4.86 -4.07 -2.99
CA GLU A 185 -6.09 -3.29 -3.18
C GLU A 185 -5.91 -1.85 -3.72
N ASP A 186 -4.90 -1.11 -3.27
CA ASP A 186 -4.72 0.31 -3.58
C ASP A 186 -4.13 0.55 -4.98
N CYS A 187 -3.27 -0.34 -5.45
CA CYS A 187 -2.60 -0.17 -6.74
C CYS A 187 -2.75 -1.38 -7.69
N GLU A 188 -2.42 -2.58 -7.25
CA GLU A 188 -2.33 -3.75 -8.14
C GLU A 188 -3.72 -4.31 -8.52
N ALA A 189 -4.76 -4.06 -7.72
CA ALA A 189 -6.14 -4.40 -8.03
C ALA A 189 -6.61 -3.79 -9.36
N ALA A 190 -6.04 -2.64 -9.75
CA ALA A 190 -6.29 -2.04 -11.05
C ALA A 190 -5.85 -2.93 -12.22
N ILE A 191 -4.81 -3.75 -12.04
CA ILE A 191 -4.37 -4.74 -13.04
C ILE A 191 -5.44 -5.81 -13.22
N VAL A 192 -6.01 -6.29 -12.11
CA VAL A 192 -7.11 -7.28 -12.12
C VAL A 192 -8.34 -6.68 -12.79
N THR A 193 -8.70 -5.44 -12.46
CA THR A 193 -9.79 -4.69 -13.08
C THR A 193 -9.60 -4.49 -14.58
N MET A 194 -8.39 -4.10 -15.01
CA MET A 194 -8.07 -3.91 -16.42
C MET A 194 -8.14 -5.23 -17.21
N THR A 195 -7.71 -6.33 -16.60
CA THR A 195 -7.65 -7.66 -17.22
C THR A 195 -9.02 -8.36 -17.24
N PHE A 196 -9.78 -8.27 -16.14
CA PHE A 196 -11.07 -8.94 -15.94
C PHE A 196 -12.20 -7.94 -15.62
N PRO A 197 -12.47 -6.97 -16.49
CA PRO A 197 -13.43 -5.92 -16.20
C PRO A 197 -14.87 -6.46 -16.14
N ASN A 198 -15.19 -7.55 -16.84
CA ASN A 198 -16.53 -8.16 -16.78
C ASN A 198 -16.77 -8.83 -15.42
N GLU A 199 -15.73 -9.42 -14.85
CA GLU A 199 -15.79 -10.23 -13.63
C GLU A 199 -15.64 -9.39 -12.35
N THR A 200 -15.08 -8.18 -12.47
CA THR A 200 -14.86 -7.26 -11.34
C THR A 200 -15.75 -6.02 -11.39
N SER A 201 -16.50 -5.81 -12.47
CA SER A 201 -17.33 -4.61 -12.62
C SER A 201 -18.45 -4.62 -11.58
N ARG A 202 -18.36 -3.65 -10.67
CA ARG A 202 -19.48 -3.25 -9.79
C ARG A 202 -20.44 -2.28 -10.46
N TYR A 203 -20.13 -1.86 -11.68
CA TYR A 203 -20.87 -0.86 -12.47
C TYR A 203 -21.66 -1.51 -13.60
N LYS A 204 -22.65 -0.79 -14.12
CA LYS A 204 -23.43 -1.23 -15.29
C LYS A 204 -22.63 -1.18 -16.61
N ASN A 205 -21.51 -0.45 -16.64
CA ASN A 205 -20.70 -0.26 -17.84
C ASN A 205 -19.28 -0.81 -17.65
N VAL A 206 -19.04 -1.98 -18.23
CA VAL A 206 -17.76 -2.70 -18.22
C VAL A 206 -16.63 -1.90 -18.89
N GLU A 207 -16.92 -1.20 -19.98
CA GLU A 207 -15.89 -0.46 -20.72
C GLU A 207 -15.34 0.70 -19.90
N GLN A 208 -16.21 1.43 -19.19
CA GLN A 208 -15.78 2.45 -18.25
C GLN A 208 -14.92 1.86 -17.12
N TRP A 209 -15.28 0.67 -16.64
CA TRP A 209 -14.52 -0.03 -15.60
C TRP A 209 -13.13 -0.46 -16.08
N ARG A 210 -13.04 -1.02 -17.29
CA ARG A 210 -11.78 -1.34 -17.96
C ARG A 210 -10.91 -0.09 -18.14
N GLN A 211 -11.49 1.02 -18.59
CA GLN A 211 -10.78 2.29 -18.78
C GLN A 211 -10.28 2.88 -17.47
N SER A 212 -11.05 2.75 -16.38
CA SER A 212 -10.60 3.16 -15.04
C SER A 212 -9.40 2.32 -14.59
N GLY A 213 -9.48 0.99 -14.69
CA GLY A 213 -8.35 0.12 -14.37
C GLY A 213 -7.13 0.44 -15.22
N ALA A 214 -7.29 0.64 -16.53
CA ALA A 214 -6.18 1.02 -17.42
C ALA A 214 -5.57 2.38 -17.04
N ARG A 215 -6.38 3.35 -16.62
CA ARG A 215 -5.88 4.63 -16.12
C ARG A 215 -5.06 4.45 -14.85
N ASP A 216 -5.58 3.71 -13.88
CA ASP A 216 -4.90 3.49 -12.60
C ASP A 216 -3.60 2.69 -12.81
N VAL A 217 -3.59 1.68 -13.70
CA VAL A 217 -2.38 0.96 -14.08
C VAL A 217 -1.36 1.88 -14.75
N ARG A 218 -1.77 2.81 -15.62
CA ARG A 218 -0.86 3.83 -16.17
C ARG A 218 -0.28 4.74 -15.08
N ASP A 219 -1.08 5.13 -14.10
CA ASP A 219 -0.67 6.03 -13.02
C ASP A 219 0.31 5.36 -12.04
N TRP A 220 0.11 4.07 -11.73
CA TRP A 220 0.92 3.33 -10.75
C TRP A 220 2.08 2.54 -11.37
N PHE A 221 1.89 1.98 -12.58
CA PHE A 221 2.83 1.08 -13.24
C PHE A 221 3.07 1.49 -14.71
N PRO A 222 3.53 2.72 -14.99
CA PRO A 222 3.63 3.24 -16.36
C PRO A 222 4.50 2.36 -17.26
N ASP A 223 5.66 1.90 -16.78
CA ASP A 223 6.57 1.07 -17.58
C ASP A 223 6.00 -0.32 -17.88
N GLU A 224 5.33 -0.94 -16.90
CA GLU A 224 4.67 -2.24 -17.08
C GLU A 224 3.48 -2.12 -18.01
N PHE A 225 2.74 -1.01 -17.96
CA PHE A 225 1.63 -0.71 -18.85
C PHE A 225 2.10 -0.61 -20.31
N GLU A 226 3.15 0.16 -20.59
CA GLU A 226 3.67 0.30 -21.95
C GLU A 226 4.18 -1.04 -22.49
N LYS A 227 4.85 -1.84 -21.66
CA LYS A 227 5.31 -3.19 -22.04
C LYS A 227 4.14 -4.14 -22.28
N ALA A 228 3.09 -4.08 -21.46
CA ALA A 228 1.92 -4.95 -21.58
C ALA A 228 1.05 -4.62 -22.80
N THR A 229 0.94 -3.33 -23.15
CA THR A 229 -0.01 -2.85 -24.17
C THR A 229 0.66 -2.44 -25.48
N GLY A 230 1.97 -2.22 -25.48
CA GLY A 230 2.71 -1.61 -26.58
C GLY A 230 2.38 -0.13 -26.82
N GLN A 231 1.53 0.47 -25.99
CA GLN A 231 1.14 1.88 -26.10
C GLN A 231 2.15 2.75 -25.37
N THR A 232 2.63 3.81 -26.02
CA THR A 232 3.43 4.84 -25.35
C THR A 232 2.52 5.81 -24.61
N ILE A 233 2.78 6.03 -23.33
CA ILE A 233 2.09 7.00 -22.47
C ILE A 233 2.60 8.40 -22.86
N LYS A 234 1.68 9.29 -23.25
CA LYS A 234 2.01 10.67 -23.55
C LYS A 234 2.05 11.52 -22.29
N HIS A 235 2.73 12.66 -22.38
CA HIS A 235 2.70 13.67 -21.34
C HIS A 235 1.25 14.06 -20.99
N GLY A 236 0.91 14.08 -19.71
CA GLY A 236 -0.45 14.36 -19.23
C GLY A 236 -1.37 13.14 -19.10
N GLU A 237 -0.97 11.95 -19.57
CA GLU A 237 -1.81 10.74 -19.52
C GLU A 237 -1.57 9.86 -18.29
N SER A 238 -0.46 10.08 -17.56
CA SER A 238 -0.11 9.35 -16.34
C SER A 238 0.59 10.27 -15.35
N ARG A 239 0.08 10.34 -14.12
CA ARG A 239 0.75 11.04 -13.02
C ARG A 239 2.12 10.43 -12.74
N GLY A 240 2.23 9.10 -12.74
CA GLY A 240 3.47 8.40 -12.43
C GLY A 240 4.56 8.64 -13.47
N ARG A 241 4.23 8.57 -14.76
CA ARG A 241 5.18 8.87 -15.85
C ARG A 241 5.58 10.35 -15.84
N ASP A 242 4.61 11.24 -15.64
CA ASP A 242 4.91 12.67 -15.56
C ASP A 242 5.78 13.00 -14.34
N GLU A 243 5.58 12.34 -13.19
CA GLU A 243 6.47 12.47 -12.03
C GLU A 243 7.89 11.97 -12.32
N GLN A 244 8.05 10.86 -13.06
CA GLN A 244 9.36 10.36 -13.48
C GLN A 244 10.10 11.39 -14.34
N THR A 245 9.44 11.89 -15.40
CA THR A 245 10.04 12.89 -16.30
C THR A 245 10.32 14.22 -15.59
N TRP A 246 9.50 14.59 -14.61
CA TRP A 246 9.75 15.72 -13.73
C TRP A 246 11.02 15.53 -12.90
N ASN A 247 11.18 14.37 -12.25
CA ASN A 247 12.39 14.08 -11.47
C ASN A 247 13.65 14.02 -12.34
N GLU A 248 13.55 13.51 -13.57
CA GLU A 248 14.64 13.53 -14.55
C GLU A 248 15.01 14.98 -14.94
N HIS A 249 14.01 15.81 -15.22
CA HIS A 249 14.20 17.24 -15.49
C HIS A 249 14.91 17.93 -14.31
N LEU A 250 14.46 17.70 -13.08
CA LEU A 250 15.10 18.27 -11.89
C LEU A 250 16.56 17.82 -11.77
N SER A 251 16.82 16.52 -11.94
CA SER A 251 18.16 15.94 -11.82
C SER A 251 19.11 16.51 -12.87
N GLY A 252 18.67 16.58 -14.13
CA GLY A 252 19.48 17.07 -15.25
C GLY A 252 19.83 18.56 -15.15
N ASN A 253 19.08 19.34 -14.38
CA ASN A 253 19.26 20.78 -14.24
C ASN A 253 19.75 21.21 -12.84
N GLY A 254 20.09 20.26 -11.96
CA GLY A 254 20.53 20.58 -10.59
C GLY A 254 19.45 21.29 -9.76
N LEU A 255 18.19 20.91 -9.97
CA LEU A 255 17.03 21.50 -9.30
C LEU A 255 16.44 20.55 -8.24
N GLY A 256 15.69 21.11 -7.30
CA GLY A 256 14.87 20.37 -6.35
C GLY A 256 13.44 20.93 -6.27
N GLU A 257 12.48 20.10 -5.86
CA GLU A 257 11.08 20.50 -5.70
C GLU A 257 10.82 20.93 -4.25
N ILE A 258 10.29 22.14 -4.03
CA ILE A 258 9.85 22.55 -2.69
C ILE A 258 8.61 21.74 -2.29
N MET A 259 8.62 21.19 -1.08
CA MET A 259 7.55 20.34 -0.54
C MET A 259 6.65 21.06 0.48
N SER A 260 7.07 22.22 0.97
CA SER A 260 6.35 23.00 1.96
C SER A 260 6.72 24.48 1.89
N PRO A 261 5.88 25.40 2.40
CA PRO A 261 6.25 26.81 2.51
C PRO A 261 7.62 26.97 3.20
N SER A 262 8.42 27.90 2.69
CA SER A 262 9.68 28.26 3.31
C SER A 262 9.45 29.05 4.60
N THR A 263 10.36 28.91 5.55
CA THR A 263 10.34 29.66 6.83
C THR A 263 11.58 30.55 6.89
N PRO A 264 11.47 31.83 7.29
CA PRO A 264 12.64 32.69 7.46
C PRO A 264 13.69 32.02 8.36
N ASP A 265 14.96 32.06 7.95
CA ASP A 265 16.07 31.56 8.76
C ASP A 265 16.45 32.65 9.78
N PRO A 266 16.21 32.45 11.09
CA PRO A 266 16.46 33.48 12.09
C PRO A 266 17.95 33.80 12.25
N ASP A 267 18.83 32.86 11.90
CA ASP A 267 20.28 33.00 12.04
C ASP A 267 20.93 33.61 10.78
N HIS A 268 20.20 33.63 9.65
CA HIS A 268 20.71 34.10 8.36
C HIS A 268 19.72 35.07 7.70
N PRO A 269 19.75 36.37 8.07
CA PRO A 269 18.89 37.38 7.46
C PRO A 269 19.04 37.43 5.93
N GLY A 270 17.92 37.50 5.21
CA GLY A 270 17.88 37.42 3.75
C GLY A 270 17.76 36.01 3.19
N TYR A 271 17.67 35.00 4.06
CA TYR A 271 17.47 33.61 3.70
C TYR A 271 16.28 32.99 4.43
N SER A 272 15.71 31.97 3.78
CA SER A 272 14.68 31.12 4.32
C SER A 272 15.10 29.65 4.23
N THR A 273 14.59 28.82 5.12
CA THR A 273 14.72 27.36 5.05
C THR A 273 13.50 26.75 4.36
N ALA A 274 13.72 25.79 3.48
CA ALA A 274 12.66 25.07 2.76
C ALA A 274 12.92 23.57 2.78
N ARG A 275 11.85 22.77 2.84
CA ARG A 275 11.94 21.33 2.61
C ARG A 275 11.94 21.09 1.11
N VAL A 276 13.03 20.55 0.59
CA VAL A 276 13.24 20.32 -0.84
C VAL A 276 13.37 18.83 -1.10
N LYS A 277 12.51 18.27 -1.96
CA LYS A 277 12.68 16.94 -2.54
C LYS A 277 13.78 17.04 -3.59
N VAL A 278 14.92 16.45 -3.26
CA VAL A 278 16.06 16.32 -4.16
C VAL A 278 15.98 14.94 -4.82
N PRO A 279 15.92 14.87 -6.16
CA PRO A 279 15.97 13.60 -6.87
C PRO A 279 17.18 12.76 -6.41
N GLY A 280 16.95 11.48 -6.12
CA GLY A 280 17.98 10.56 -5.63
C GLY A 280 18.45 10.76 -4.18
N ALA A 281 18.32 11.96 -3.60
CA ALA A 281 18.77 12.24 -2.23
C ALA A 281 17.62 12.38 -1.19
N GLY A 282 16.37 12.28 -1.63
CA GLY A 282 15.19 12.36 -0.78
C GLY A 282 14.84 13.80 -0.37
N VAL A 283 14.05 13.95 0.70
CA VAL A 283 13.69 15.28 1.21
C VAL A 283 14.78 15.81 2.13
N ARG A 284 15.27 17.00 1.84
CA ARG A 284 16.31 17.73 2.58
C ARG A 284 15.79 19.09 3.05
N THR A 285 16.47 19.69 4.01
CA THR A 285 16.24 21.09 4.38
C THR A 285 17.32 21.94 3.74
N TYR A 286 16.93 22.82 2.82
CA TYR A 286 17.84 23.76 2.16
C TYR A 286 17.60 25.16 2.69
N ARG A 287 18.69 25.89 2.93
CA ARG A 287 18.67 27.34 3.07
C ARG A 287 18.75 27.95 1.68
N ILE A 288 17.75 28.75 1.33
CA ILE A 288 17.58 29.41 0.03
C ILE A 288 17.42 30.93 0.23
N PRO A 289 17.80 31.77 -0.75
CA PRO A 289 17.58 33.21 -0.67
C PRO A 289 16.09 33.56 -0.57
N ASP A 290 15.75 34.62 0.17
CA ASP A 290 14.35 35.07 0.36
C ASP A 290 13.67 35.43 -0.97
N GLU A 291 14.41 35.88 -1.97
CA GLU A 291 13.87 36.15 -3.31
C GLU A 291 13.38 34.87 -4.00
N GLU A 292 14.11 33.76 -3.86
CA GLU A 292 13.74 32.45 -4.41
C GLU A 292 12.55 31.84 -3.64
N ALA A 293 12.55 31.99 -2.32
CA ALA A 293 11.42 31.67 -1.46
C ALA A 293 10.15 32.48 -1.83
N ALA A 294 10.29 33.77 -2.12
CA ALA A 294 9.19 34.64 -2.53
C ALA A 294 8.62 34.24 -3.90
N LYS A 295 9.46 33.81 -4.85
CA LYS A 295 9.02 33.25 -6.14
C LYS A 295 8.17 32.00 -5.94
N ALA A 296 8.54 31.14 -5.00
CA ALA A 296 7.75 29.96 -4.63
C ALA A 296 6.41 30.33 -3.95
N ALA A 297 6.39 31.36 -3.11
CA ALA A 297 5.19 31.82 -2.42
C ALA A 297 4.21 32.59 -3.32
N ALA A 298 4.70 33.27 -4.36
CA ALA A 298 3.90 34.01 -5.34
C ALA A 298 3.24 33.12 -6.39
N PHE A 299 3.52 31.81 -6.38
CA PHE A 299 3.03 30.86 -7.37
C PHE A 299 1.55 30.49 -7.11
N VAL A 300 0.62 31.23 -7.70
CA VAL A 300 -0.84 30.99 -7.60
C VAL A 300 -1.34 30.26 -8.85
N GLY A 301 -1.89 29.05 -8.64
CA GLY A 301 -2.41 28.16 -9.69
C GLY A 301 -1.47 26.98 -9.91
N THR A 302 -1.93 25.76 -9.59
CA THR A 302 -1.13 24.52 -9.64
C THR A 302 -0.26 24.46 -10.89
N PRO A 303 1.09 24.45 -10.77
CA PRO A 303 1.91 24.03 -11.89
C PRO A 303 1.53 22.59 -12.20
N THR A 304 1.15 22.34 -13.44
CA THR A 304 0.87 20.99 -13.92
C THR A 304 2.01 20.61 -14.84
N TRP A 305 2.86 19.70 -14.40
CA TRP A 305 3.76 18.97 -15.30
C TRP A 305 2.95 17.81 -15.86
N GLY A 306 2.10 18.10 -16.85
CA GLY A 306 1.10 17.16 -17.35
C GLY A 306 0.07 16.81 -16.27
N ALA A 307 -0.04 15.54 -15.92
CA ALA A 307 -0.89 15.00 -14.87
C ALA A 307 -0.25 15.10 -13.47
N TYR A 308 1.08 15.21 -13.40
CA TYR A 308 1.79 15.46 -12.14
C TYR A 308 1.63 16.93 -11.72
N ARG A 309 1.38 17.14 -10.44
CA ARG A 309 1.12 18.47 -9.87
C ARG A 309 2.13 18.76 -8.76
N PRO A 310 3.29 19.33 -9.09
CA PRO A 310 4.21 19.79 -8.07
C PRO A 310 3.53 20.85 -7.18
N TRP A 311 3.85 20.81 -5.89
CA TRP A 311 3.24 21.71 -4.91
C TRP A 311 3.73 23.15 -5.06
N TYR A 312 4.97 23.30 -5.49
CA TYR A 312 5.70 24.56 -5.62
C TYR A 312 6.65 24.49 -6.82
N PRO A 313 7.08 25.64 -7.37
CA PRO A 313 8.09 25.64 -8.41
C PRO A 313 9.42 25.05 -7.92
N PRO A 314 10.26 24.59 -8.84
CA PRO A 314 11.57 24.07 -8.51
C PRO A 314 12.52 25.19 -8.09
N VAL A 315 13.57 24.83 -7.36
CA VAL A 315 14.62 25.70 -6.82
C VAL A 315 15.97 25.19 -7.30
N SER A 316 16.91 26.12 -7.49
CA SER A 316 18.30 25.77 -7.78
C SER A 316 18.99 25.21 -6.54
N LEU A 317 19.53 23.99 -6.66
CA LEU A 317 20.35 23.41 -5.60
C LEU A 317 21.75 24.04 -5.53
N ALA A 318 22.21 24.67 -6.62
CA ALA A 318 23.53 25.32 -6.65
C ALA A 318 23.59 26.60 -5.79
N GLY A 319 22.46 27.29 -5.63
CA GLY A 319 22.35 28.50 -4.79
C GLY A 319 21.99 28.21 -3.32
N GLY A 320 21.56 26.99 -3.02
CA GLY A 320 21.11 26.59 -1.70
C GLY A 320 22.19 25.86 -0.89
N VAL A 321 22.12 25.98 0.43
CA VAL A 321 22.98 25.21 1.35
C VAL A 321 22.13 24.12 1.99
N ASP A 322 22.53 22.86 1.87
CA ASP A 322 21.93 21.75 2.62
C ASP A 322 22.23 21.96 4.12
N VAL A 323 21.18 22.30 4.87
CA VAL A 323 21.18 22.51 6.31
C VAL A 323 20.35 21.42 7.01
N THR A 324 20.19 20.27 6.36
CA THR A 324 19.48 19.13 6.94
C THR A 324 20.14 18.74 8.24
N GLU A 325 19.46 19.00 9.35
CA GLU A 325 19.91 18.52 10.64
C GLU A 325 19.97 16.99 10.60
N PRO A 326 21.08 16.37 11.04
CA PRO A 326 21.13 14.94 11.17
C PRO A 326 20.00 14.52 12.10
N LYS A 327 19.17 13.57 11.65
CA LYS A 327 18.12 13.01 12.50
C LYS A 327 18.80 12.62 13.83
N PRO A 328 18.32 13.13 14.98
CA PRO A 328 18.86 12.72 16.26
C PRO A 328 18.93 11.20 16.29
N VAL A 329 20.10 10.65 16.65
CA VAL A 329 20.24 9.21 16.81
C VAL A 329 19.26 8.84 17.92
N GLU A 330 18.16 8.18 17.55
CA GLU A 330 17.20 7.71 18.53
C GLU A 330 17.97 6.86 19.54
N PRO A 331 17.83 7.13 20.85
CA PRO A 331 18.56 6.36 21.85
C PRO A 331 18.20 4.88 21.67
N VAL A 332 19.22 4.03 21.65
CA VAL A 332 19.02 2.58 21.52
C VAL A 332 18.14 2.13 22.67
N LYS A 333 16.92 1.66 22.35
CA LYS A 333 15.99 1.17 23.37
C LYS A 333 16.66 0.03 24.16
N PRO A 334 16.70 0.10 25.50
CA PRO A 334 17.33 -0.93 26.29
C PRO A 334 16.63 -2.26 26.07
N ARG A 335 17.41 -3.34 25.90
CA ARG A 335 16.87 -4.68 25.76
C ARG A 335 16.74 -5.34 27.13
N VAL A 336 15.56 -5.90 27.41
CA VAL A 336 15.31 -6.66 28.63
C VAL A 336 15.11 -8.12 28.28
N ALA A 337 15.96 -8.99 28.83
CA ALA A 337 15.99 -10.41 28.53
C ALA A 337 15.01 -11.23 29.38
N GLY A 338 14.55 -12.32 28.77
CA GLY A 338 13.90 -13.43 29.44
C GLY A 338 12.42 -13.27 29.73
N PHE A 339 11.92 -14.29 30.41
CA PHE A 339 10.53 -14.46 30.81
C PHE A 339 10.47 -14.85 32.29
N ASP A 340 9.36 -14.54 32.94
CA ASP A 340 9.00 -15.09 34.23
C ASP A 340 8.65 -16.58 34.05
N GLU A 341 9.62 -17.44 34.31
CA GLU A 341 9.49 -18.88 34.13
C GLU A 341 8.37 -19.49 34.99
N SER A 342 8.00 -18.85 36.11
CA SER A 342 6.87 -19.32 36.92
C SER A 342 5.54 -19.17 36.17
N LYS A 343 5.36 -18.05 35.45
CA LYS A 343 4.19 -17.79 34.61
C LYS A 343 4.20 -18.61 33.33
N VAL A 344 5.38 -18.84 32.76
CA VAL A 344 5.54 -19.72 31.60
C VAL A 344 5.14 -21.15 31.96
N ALA A 345 5.67 -21.69 33.06
CA ALA A 345 5.37 -23.05 33.51
C ALA A 345 3.89 -23.25 33.86
N ALA A 346 3.21 -22.19 34.33
CA ALA A 346 1.78 -22.22 34.62
C ALA A 346 0.89 -22.25 33.36
N SER A 347 1.44 -22.04 32.15
CA SER A 347 0.66 -21.92 30.92
C SER A 347 1.26 -22.75 29.77
N LYS A 348 0.53 -23.79 29.36
CA LYS A 348 0.83 -24.56 28.13
C LYS A 348 0.90 -23.67 26.89
N ARG A 349 0.08 -22.60 26.86
CA ARG A 349 0.07 -21.66 25.74
C ARG A 349 1.33 -20.81 25.68
N ALA A 350 1.81 -20.35 26.84
CA ALA A 350 3.07 -19.62 26.92
C ALA A 350 4.25 -20.51 26.53
N THR A 351 4.29 -21.75 27.04
CA THR A 351 5.29 -22.74 26.65
C THR A 351 5.31 -22.96 25.14
N SER A 352 4.14 -23.18 24.53
CA SER A 352 4.03 -23.38 23.08
C SER A 352 4.44 -22.16 22.26
N ASP A 353 4.22 -20.94 22.75
CA ASP A 353 4.67 -19.73 22.05
C ASP A 353 6.19 -19.60 22.08
N LEU A 354 6.83 -19.97 23.18
CA LEU A 354 8.30 -19.91 23.32
C LEU A 354 9.02 -20.85 22.35
N ASP A 355 8.43 -22.00 22.06
CA ASP A 355 8.97 -23.00 21.14
C ASP A 355 8.73 -22.65 19.65
N LYS A 356 7.92 -21.61 19.35
CA LYS A 356 7.69 -21.17 17.98
C LYS A 356 8.98 -20.63 17.38
N ARG A 357 9.28 -21.11 16.17
CA ARG A 357 10.44 -20.70 15.38
C ARG A 357 10.09 -19.54 14.45
N TRP A 358 10.97 -18.56 14.42
CA TRP A 358 10.89 -17.34 13.63
C TRP A 358 12.14 -17.25 12.75
N ARG A 359 11.94 -16.81 11.51
CA ARG A 359 13.04 -16.57 10.58
C ARG A 359 13.32 -15.07 10.53
N ALA A 360 14.56 -14.69 10.83
CA ALA A 360 15.05 -13.33 10.67
C ALA A 360 15.26 -13.00 9.18
N HIS A 361 15.34 -11.71 8.84
CA HIS A 361 15.65 -11.26 7.48
C HIS A 361 17.01 -11.78 6.99
N SER A 362 17.97 -12.00 7.88
CA SER A 362 19.26 -12.64 7.60
C SER A 362 19.16 -14.13 7.23
N GLY A 363 17.96 -14.73 7.30
CA GLY A 363 17.71 -16.15 7.04
C GLY A 363 17.86 -17.05 8.27
N GLU A 364 18.43 -16.53 9.36
CA GLU A 364 18.60 -17.26 10.63
C GLU A 364 17.25 -17.64 11.26
N VAL A 365 17.14 -18.86 11.79
CA VAL A 365 15.92 -19.34 12.44
C VAL A 365 16.16 -19.49 13.93
N ARG A 366 15.37 -18.80 14.74
CA ARG A 366 15.43 -18.84 16.21
C ARG A 366 14.05 -19.07 16.81
N THR A 367 13.99 -19.74 17.94
CA THR A 367 12.80 -19.82 18.78
C THR A 367 12.54 -18.49 19.48
N LEU A 368 11.29 -18.24 19.89
CA LEU A 368 10.97 -17.04 20.66
C LEU A 368 11.72 -17.01 22.01
N ARG A 369 12.04 -18.19 22.58
CA ARG A 369 12.92 -18.31 23.76
C ARG A 369 14.32 -17.75 23.49
N GLU A 370 14.98 -18.20 22.43
CA GLU A 370 16.32 -17.72 22.02
C GLU A 370 16.32 -16.22 21.65
N ILE A 371 15.21 -15.73 21.08
CA ILE A 371 15.03 -14.30 20.83
C ILE A 371 14.91 -13.54 22.16
N GLY A 372 14.16 -14.07 23.13
CA GLY A 372 14.03 -13.47 24.45
C GLY A 372 15.32 -13.45 25.26
N GLU A 373 16.25 -14.37 25.04
CA GLU A 373 17.59 -14.35 25.63
C GLU A 373 18.42 -13.14 25.16
N GLN A 374 18.21 -12.68 23.93
CA GLN A 374 18.84 -11.47 23.38
C GLN A 374 18.16 -10.18 23.84
N GLY A 375 16.98 -10.32 24.42
CA GLY A 375 16.20 -9.26 25.02
C GLY A 375 15.28 -8.51 24.05
N PHE A 376 14.17 -8.06 24.62
CA PHE A 376 13.12 -7.33 23.94
C PHE A 376 13.29 -5.83 24.16
N THR A 377 13.05 -5.05 23.11
CA THR A 377 13.00 -3.57 23.16
C THR A 377 11.67 -3.05 23.69
N GLY A 378 10.63 -3.89 23.72
CA GLY A 378 9.34 -3.54 24.31
C GLY A 378 8.28 -4.63 24.12
N LYS A 379 7.07 -4.35 24.60
CA LYS A 379 5.87 -5.13 24.31
C LYS A 379 4.67 -4.21 24.08
N GLY A 380 3.76 -4.63 23.22
CA GLY A 380 2.57 -3.88 22.86
C GLY A 380 1.36 -4.76 22.58
N SER A 381 0.21 -4.12 22.45
CA SER A 381 -1.04 -4.77 22.08
C SER A 381 -1.82 -3.89 21.14
N MET A 382 -2.63 -4.52 20.28
CA MET A 382 -3.48 -3.82 19.32
C MET A 382 -4.83 -4.53 19.24
N VAL A 383 -5.90 -3.76 19.08
CA VAL A 383 -7.23 -4.32 18.82
C VAL A 383 -7.29 -4.86 17.40
N ASP A 384 -7.77 -6.07 17.26
CA ASP A 384 -8.11 -6.70 15.98
C ASP A 384 -9.57 -7.15 16.05
N GLY A 385 -10.46 -6.38 15.42
CA GLY A 385 -11.91 -6.53 15.54
C GLY A 385 -12.38 -6.47 16.99
N SER A 386 -12.94 -7.57 17.50
CA SER A 386 -13.42 -7.69 18.88
C SER A 386 -12.40 -8.34 19.83
N SER A 387 -11.15 -8.51 19.40
CA SER A 387 -10.07 -9.18 20.14
C SER A 387 -8.82 -8.30 20.29
N ILE A 388 -7.89 -8.71 21.15
CA ILE A 388 -6.59 -8.04 21.34
C ILE A 388 -5.48 -8.98 20.88
N LYS A 389 -4.63 -8.51 19.97
CA LYS A 389 -3.35 -9.14 19.64
C LYS A 389 -2.25 -8.57 20.51
N HIS A 390 -1.35 -9.44 20.98
CA HIS A 390 -0.21 -9.07 21.79
C HIS A 390 1.08 -9.32 21.02
N TYR A 391 2.08 -8.45 21.23
CA TYR A 391 3.35 -8.48 20.53
C TYR A 391 4.50 -8.24 21.50
N LEU A 392 5.62 -8.92 21.23
CA LEU A 392 6.93 -8.58 21.79
C LEU A 392 7.77 -7.95 20.68
N TYR A 393 8.55 -6.93 21.02
CA TYR A 393 9.35 -6.19 20.05
C TYR A 393 10.84 -6.44 20.25
N VAL A 394 11.56 -6.59 19.14
CA VAL A 394 13.03 -6.52 19.08
C VAL A 394 13.38 -5.61 17.93
N ASP A 395 13.91 -4.43 18.26
CA ASP A 395 14.11 -3.33 17.32
C ASP A 395 12.81 -3.03 16.55
N GLU A 396 12.82 -3.17 15.22
CA GLU A 396 11.67 -2.98 14.34
C GLU A 396 10.80 -4.24 14.15
N ASN A 397 11.21 -5.39 14.70
CA ASN A 397 10.49 -6.65 14.53
C ASN A 397 9.42 -6.84 15.60
N ALA A 398 8.23 -7.30 15.18
CA ALA A 398 7.11 -7.63 16.07
C ALA A 398 6.83 -9.14 16.05
N TYR A 399 6.86 -9.76 17.22
CA TYR A 399 6.56 -11.18 17.40
C TYR A 399 5.18 -11.34 18.04
N PRO A 400 4.15 -11.79 17.30
CA PRO A 400 2.82 -12.01 17.87
C PRO A 400 2.85 -13.17 18.86
N VAL A 401 2.30 -12.92 20.04
CA VAL A 401 2.29 -13.86 21.15
C VAL A 401 0.89 -13.93 21.78
N SER A 402 0.64 -14.97 22.56
CA SER A 402 -0.54 -15.03 23.43
C SER A 402 -0.43 -14.02 24.57
N LYS A 403 -1.59 -13.68 25.16
CA LYS A 403 -1.66 -12.85 26.35
C LYS A 403 -0.82 -13.41 27.50
N GLN A 404 -0.80 -14.73 27.67
CA GLN A 404 -0.03 -15.38 28.74
C GLN A 404 1.48 -15.16 28.55
N THR A 405 1.99 -15.30 27.31
CA THR A 405 3.40 -15.02 27.01
C THR A 405 3.72 -13.55 27.17
N PHE A 406 2.81 -12.65 26.77
CA PHE A 406 2.94 -11.20 26.94
C PHE A 406 3.06 -10.78 28.42
N GLU A 407 2.26 -11.40 29.30
CA GLU A 407 2.29 -11.18 30.75
C GLU A 407 3.51 -11.81 31.43
N ALA A 408 4.06 -12.88 30.83
CA ALA A 408 5.28 -13.55 31.29
C ALA A 408 6.56 -12.84 30.81
N ALA A 409 6.52 -12.10 29.70
CA ALA A 409 7.70 -11.43 29.17
C ALA A 409 8.13 -10.25 30.05
N ASN A 410 9.43 -10.19 30.35
CA ASN A 410 10.07 -9.09 31.09
C ASN A 410 10.21 -7.80 30.26
N ALA A 411 9.80 -7.84 28.99
CA ALA A 411 9.91 -6.73 28.05
C ALA A 411 9.24 -5.44 28.58
N PRO A 412 9.84 -4.26 28.34
CA PRO A 412 9.26 -2.97 28.72
C PRO A 412 7.86 -2.77 28.12
N ASP A 413 6.88 -2.42 28.96
CA ASP A 413 5.53 -2.07 28.51
C ASP A 413 5.38 -0.54 28.50
N GLU A 414 5.49 0.07 27.32
CA GLU A 414 5.36 1.53 27.17
C GLU A 414 3.91 1.99 26.98
N ARG A 415 2.95 1.05 26.96
CA ARG A 415 1.53 1.37 26.77
C ARG A 415 1.06 2.29 27.89
N LYS A 416 0.43 3.40 27.49
CA LYS A 416 -0.11 4.37 28.45
C LYS A 416 -1.47 3.88 28.97
N PRO A 417 -1.90 4.28 30.18
CA PRO A 417 -3.21 3.90 30.71
C PRO A 417 -4.38 4.23 29.78
N TYR A 418 -4.31 5.37 29.07
CA TYR A 418 -5.32 5.74 28.07
C TYR A 418 -5.32 4.79 26.86
N THR A 419 -4.17 4.20 26.50
CA THR A 419 -4.08 3.21 25.41
C THR A 419 -4.87 1.96 25.77
N GLU A 420 -4.76 1.47 27.01
CA GLU A 420 -5.54 0.31 27.44
C GLU A 420 -7.04 0.62 27.52
N ALA A 421 -7.41 1.82 27.98
CA ALA A 421 -8.80 2.27 28.00
C ALA A 421 -9.38 2.41 26.58
N LEU A 422 -8.60 2.94 25.63
CA LEU A 422 -8.95 3.02 24.22
C LEU A 422 -9.23 1.64 23.64
N GLN A 423 -8.38 0.65 23.93
CA GLN A 423 -8.57 -0.71 23.45
C GLN A 423 -9.88 -1.32 23.97
N ARG A 424 -10.23 -1.08 25.25
CA ARG A 424 -11.52 -1.53 25.82
C ARG A 424 -12.70 -0.86 25.14
N TYR A 425 -12.60 0.43 24.86
CA TYR A 425 -13.62 1.15 24.10
C TYR A 425 -13.79 0.57 22.69
N GLN A 426 -12.70 0.41 21.94
CA GLN A 426 -12.73 -0.14 20.58
C GLN A 426 -13.37 -1.53 20.52
N ILE A 427 -13.07 -2.41 21.48
CA ILE A 427 -13.70 -3.75 21.55
C ILE A 427 -15.19 -3.66 21.86
N ALA A 428 -15.57 -2.81 22.82
CA ALA A 428 -16.97 -2.62 23.19
C ALA A 428 -17.78 -2.04 22.02
N ASP A 429 -17.19 -1.09 21.28
CA ASP A 429 -17.78 -0.50 20.09
C ASP A 429 -17.90 -1.54 18.96
N ALA A 430 -16.84 -2.29 18.67
CA ALA A 430 -16.87 -3.35 17.65
C ALA A 430 -17.96 -4.40 17.91
N LYS A 431 -18.14 -4.83 19.18
CA LYS A 431 -19.23 -5.74 19.57
C LYS A 431 -20.60 -5.10 19.40
N TYR A 432 -20.74 -3.81 19.68
CA TYR A 432 -21.98 -3.08 19.47
C TYR A 432 -22.32 -2.98 17.98
N GLN A 433 -21.35 -2.65 17.11
CA GLN A 433 -21.54 -2.59 15.65
C GLN A 433 -21.96 -3.96 15.08
N ASP A 434 -21.26 -5.03 15.45
CA ASP A 434 -21.58 -6.41 15.03
C ASP A 434 -23.01 -6.82 15.45
N ALA A 435 -23.42 -6.42 16.66
CA ALA A 435 -24.78 -6.64 17.13
C ALA A 435 -25.83 -5.80 16.38
N GLN A 436 -25.50 -4.58 15.95
CA GLN A 436 -26.40 -3.78 15.10
C GLN A 436 -26.61 -4.44 13.74
N ASP A 437 -25.53 -4.90 13.11
CA ASP A 437 -25.58 -5.57 11.80
C ASP A 437 -26.39 -6.87 11.86
N THR A 438 -26.28 -7.61 12.97
CA THR A 438 -27.05 -8.85 13.20
C THR A 438 -28.52 -8.59 13.57
N SER A 439 -28.84 -7.44 14.17
CA SER A 439 -30.17 -7.12 14.73
C SER A 439 -31.30 -7.02 13.70
N TRP A 440 -30.98 -6.85 12.41
CA TRP A 440 -31.96 -6.86 11.31
C TRP A 440 -32.73 -8.19 11.18
N SER A 441 -32.26 -9.28 11.80
CA SER A 441 -32.80 -10.63 11.58
C SER A 441 -33.62 -11.25 12.73
N ARG A 442 -33.62 -10.70 13.97
CA ARG A 442 -34.26 -11.36 15.13
C ARG A 442 -34.89 -10.41 16.16
N ILE A 443 -36.15 -10.69 16.53
CA ILE A 443 -37.01 -9.90 17.44
C ILE A 443 -36.52 -9.87 18.92
N GLY A 444 -35.46 -10.61 19.28
CA GLY A 444 -34.82 -10.56 20.61
C GLY A 444 -33.57 -9.67 20.72
N ALA A 445 -33.07 -9.10 19.61
CA ALA A 445 -31.78 -8.42 19.57
C ALA A 445 -31.74 -7.05 20.28
N ARG A 446 -32.90 -6.40 20.48
CA ARG A 446 -32.94 -5.00 20.96
C ARG A 446 -32.39 -4.78 22.37
N SER A 447 -32.62 -5.69 23.33
CA SER A 447 -32.08 -5.53 24.70
C SER A 447 -30.57 -5.75 24.74
N GLN A 448 -30.07 -6.76 24.02
CA GLN A 448 -28.64 -7.04 23.91
C GLN A 448 -27.88 -5.90 23.21
N THR A 449 -28.44 -5.33 22.14
CA THR A 449 -27.87 -4.16 21.47
C THR A 449 -27.84 -2.93 22.39
N GLN A 450 -28.85 -2.74 23.25
CA GLN A 450 -28.87 -1.64 24.23
C GLN A 450 -27.80 -1.81 25.32
N GLU A 451 -27.61 -3.03 25.83
CA GLU A 451 -26.55 -3.34 26.80
C GLU A 451 -25.15 -3.10 26.21
N LEU A 452 -24.92 -3.56 24.98
CA LEU A 452 -23.65 -3.34 24.27
C LEU A 452 -23.41 -1.84 23.98
N ALA A 453 -24.46 -1.09 23.61
CA ALA A 453 -24.37 0.36 23.46
C ALA A 453 -23.99 1.06 24.76
N GLN A 454 -24.55 0.61 25.89
CA GLN A 454 -24.21 1.14 27.21
C GLN A 454 -22.76 0.83 27.57
N ALA A 455 -22.31 -0.41 27.37
CA ALA A 455 -20.94 -0.81 27.61
C ALA A 455 -19.93 0.00 26.76
N ALA A 456 -20.24 0.25 25.48
CA ALA A 456 -19.41 1.09 24.61
C ALA A 456 -19.33 2.55 25.11
N ARG A 457 -20.46 3.12 25.57
CA ARG A 457 -20.49 4.47 26.15
C ARG A 457 -19.70 4.58 27.45
N GLU A 458 -19.80 3.60 28.33
CA GLU A 458 -19.05 3.57 29.60
C GLU A 458 -17.54 3.42 29.34
N ALA A 459 -17.15 2.53 28.44
CA ALA A 459 -15.75 2.36 28.04
C ALA A 459 -15.17 3.63 27.38
N ARG A 460 -15.97 4.33 26.57
CA ARG A 460 -15.57 5.62 25.98
C ARG A 460 -15.31 6.69 27.05
N LYS A 461 -16.19 6.80 28.05
CA LYS A 461 -16.01 7.75 29.17
C LYS A 461 -14.73 7.47 29.94
N GLU A 462 -14.43 6.20 30.19
CA GLU A 462 -13.17 5.81 30.85
C GLU A 462 -11.96 6.18 30.00
N TYR A 463 -12.00 5.93 28.68
CA TYR A 463 -10.94 6.36 27.78
C TYR A 463 -10.72 7.88 27.81
N GLU A 464 -11.78 8.67 27.66
CA GLU A 464 -11.71 10.14 27.71
C GLU A 464 -11.16 10.63 29.06
N HIS A 465 -11.54 9.98 30.16
CA HIS A 465 -11.02 10.29 31.48
C HIS A 465 -9.52 10.02 31.61
N GLN A 466 -9.05 8.84 31.18
CA GLN A 466 -7.63 8.47 31.22
C GLN A 466 -6.78 9.35 30.30
N LEU A 467 -7.31 9.72 29.13
CA LEU A 467 -6.65 10.64 28.22
C LEU A 467 -6.49 12.02 28.86
N ALA A 468 -7.54 12.55 29.49
CA ALA A 468 -7.48 13.85 30.17
C ALA A 468 -6.50 13.85 31.35
N LEU A 469 -6.40 12.74 32.11
CA LEU A 469 -5.39 12.59 33.16
C LEU A 469 -3.96 12.62 32.59
N TYR A 470 -3.75 11.91 31.48
CA TYR A 470 -2.46 11.90 30.79
C TYR A 470 -2.08 13.28 30.26
N GLU A 471 -2.98 13.98 29.56
CA GLU A 471 -2.75 15.32 29.02
C GLU A 471 -2.39 16.34 30.13
N ARG A 472 -3.07 16.27 31.28
CA ARG A 472 -2.73 17.10 32.45
C ARG A 472 -1.34 16.79 32.99
N SER A 473 -0.94 15.52 33.02
CA SER A 473 0.37 15.11 33.52
C SER A 473 1.51 15.62 32.62
N VAL A 474 1.32 15.60 31.29
CA VAL A 474 2.29 16.12 30.32
C VAL A 474 2.33 17.66 30.34
N GLY A 475 1.19 18.32 30.60
CA GLY A 475 1.12 19.77 30.75
C GLY A 475 1.75 20.33 32.03
N GLN A 476 1.99 19.50 33.06
CA GLN A 476 2.56 19.90 34.34
C GLN A 476 4.07 19.58 34.49
N GLN A 477 4.72 18.98 33.50
CA GLN A 477 6.16 18.73 33.56
C GLN A 477 6.94 20.06 33.39
N PRO A 478 7.90 20.38 34.27
CA PRO A 478 8.79 21.53 34.08
C PRO A 478 9.56 21.41 32.76
N ASP A 479 9.82 22.53 32.09
CA ASP A 479 10.39 22.63 30.74
C ASP A 479 11.75 21.91 30.55
N GLU A 480 12.42 21.45 31.61
CA GLU A 480 13.70 20.71 31.52
C GLU A 480 13.56 19.27 30.98
N GLN A 481 12.36 18.70 30.88
CA GLN A 481 12.15 17.36 30.29
C GLN A 481 11.55 17.35 28.89
N ARG A 482 11.28 18.52 28.28
CA ARG A 482 10.72 18.59 26.92
C ARG A 482 11.76 18.39 25.81
N SER A 483 13.05 18.31 26.15
CA SER A 483 14.16 18.23 25.19
C SER A 483 15.08 17.02 25.37
N ALA A 484 14.63 15.94 26.01
CA ALA A 484 15.38 14.69 26.18
C ALA A 484 14.88 13.56 25.28
#